data_AF-A0A946XY16-F1
#
_entry.id   AF-A0A946XY16-F1
#
_cell.length_a   1.000
_cell.length_b   1.000
_cell.length_c   1.000
_cell.angle_alpha   90.00
_cell.angle_beta   90.00
_cell.angle_gamma   90.00
#
_symmetry.space_group_name_H-M   'P 1'
#
loop_
_entity.id
_entity.type
_entity.pdbx_description
1 polymer ?
#
loop_
_entity_poly.entity_id
_entity_poly.type
_entity_poly.pdbx_seq_one_letter_code
_entity_poly.pdbx_strand_id
1 'polypeptide(L)'
;MIDILQGLADVGAREWNTLAGDEYPFLKHEFLSAAEATGCVSPETGWTPCHLISRRSDGTLAGALPLYRKTHSWGEFVFDWGWAQAYERAGLSYYPKLVSAVPFTPAASRRLLLADRDDRDTAL
;
A
#
# COMPACT_ATOMS: atom_id res chain seq x y z
N MET A 1 -2.45 -4.95 -17.70
CA MET A 1 -3.75 -5.06 -17.02
C MET A 1 -3.58 -4.62 -15.58
N ILE A 2 -4.51 -3.85 -15.02
CA ILE A 2 -4.45 -3.38 -13.64
C ILE A 2 -5.53 -4.09 -12.84
N ASP A 3 -5.15 -4.64 -11.68
CA ASP A 3 -6.04 -5.40 -10.80
C ASP A 3 -5.88 -4.94 -9.34
N ILE A 4 -6.93 -5.16 -8.53
CA ILE A 4 -6.95 -4.84 -7.09
C ILE A 4 -7.03 -6.14 -6.30
N LEU A 5 -6.01 -6.41 -5.49
CA LEU A 5 -5.94 -7.55 -4.58
C LEU A 5 -6.61 -7.21 -3.25
N GLN A 6 -7.39 -8.13 -2.68
CA GLN A 6 -8.07 -7.91 -1.40
C GLN A 6 -7.19 -8.28 -0.20
N GLY A 7 -6.09 -8.98 -0.46
CA GLY A 7 -5.00 -9.18 0.48
C GLY A 7 -3.73 -9.59 -0.25
N LEU A 8 -2.59 -9.50 0.42
CA LEU A 8 -1.31 -9.80 -0.20
C LEU A 8 -1.12 -11.30 -0.49
N ALA A 9 -1.90 -12.16 0.17
CA ALA A 9 -1.93 -13.60 -0.10
C ALA A 9 -2.39 -13.93 -1.55
N ASP A 10 -3.05 -12.99 -2.23
CA ASP A 10 -3.55 -13.16 -3.60
C ASP A 10 -2.44 -13.04 -4.67
N VAL A 11 -1.20 -12.75 -4.28
CA VAL A 11 -0.03 -12.67 -5.17
C VAL A 11 1.12 -13.51 -4.64
N GLY A 12 1.85 -14.16 -5.55
CA GLY A 12 3.00 -14.99 -5.18
C GLY A 12 4.11 -14.17 -4.52
N ALA A 13 4.60 -14.64 -3.37
CA ALA A 13 5.65 -13.96 -2.60
C ALA A 13 6.89 -13.64 -3.43
N ARG A 14 7.33 -14.57 -4.29
CA ARG A 14 8.48 -14.37 -5.18
C ARG A 14 8.25 -13.26 -6.21
N GLU A 15 7.06 -13.20 -6.81
CA GLU A 15 6.71 -12.14 -7.77
C GLU A 15 6.73 -10.77 -7.08
N TRP A 16 6.08 -10.67 -5.92
CA TRP A 16 6.06 -9.43 -5.13
C TRP A 16 7.47 -9.01 -4.71
N ASN A 17 8.25 -9.94 -4.13
CA ASN A 17 9.58 -9.66 -3.61
C ASN A 17 10.59 -9.28 -4.71
N THR A 18 10.36 -9.71 -5.96
CA THR A 18 11.15 -9.26 -7.12
C THR A 18 10.98 -7.75 -7.32
N LEU A 19 9.76 -7.23 -7.22
CA LEU A 19 9.50 -5.79 -7.30
C LEU A 19 10.01 -5.04 -6.07
N ALA A 20 9.71 -5.55 -4.87
CA ALA A 20 10.05 -4.90 -3.61
C ALA A 20 11.58 -4.76 -3.42
N GLY A 21 12.36 -5.72 -3.91
CA GLY A 21 13.81 -5.75 -3.70
C GLY A 21 14.20 -6.01 -2.24
N ASP A 22 15.49 -5.83 -1.94
CA ASP A 22 16.06 -6.20 -0.63
C ASP A 22 16.35 -4.99 0.28
N GLU A 23 16.19 -3.77 -0.22
CA GLU A 23 16.50 -2.53 0.51
C GLU A 23 15.57 -2.29 1.72
N TYR A 24 14.30 -2.70 1.61
CA TYR A 24 13.26 -2.37 2.59
C TYR A 24 12.55 -3.65 3.07
N PRO A 25 12.94 -4.23 4.23
CA PRO A 25 12.40 -5.50 4.69
C PRO A 25 10.89 -5.44 4.96
N PHE A 26 10.36 -4.27 5.32
CA PHE A 26 8.93 -4.09 5.59
C PHE A 26 8.05 -4.04 4.34
N LEU A 27 8.65 -3.98 3.14
CA LEU A 27 7.93 -4.15 1.88
C LEU A 27 7.91 -5.61 1.42
N LYS A 28 8.60 -6.51 2.12
CA LYS A 28 8.58 -7.93 1.79
C LYS A 28 7.18 -8.49 1.96
N HIS A 29 6.84 -9.44 1.10
CA HIS A 29 5.56 -10.12 1.10
C HIS A 29 5.23 -10.69 2.47
N GLU A 30 6.20 -11.34 3.08
CA GLU A 30 6.10 -12.02 4.36
C GLU A 30 5.70 -11.06 5.49
N PHE A 31 6.23 -9.83 5.50
CA PHE A 31 5.92 -8.84 6.52
C PHE A 31 4.48 -8.30 6.37
N LEU A 32 4.15 -7.86 5.16
CA LEU A 32 2.84 -7.26 4.86
C LEU A 32 1.71 -8.31 4.97
N SER A 33 1.92 -9.50 4.41
CA SER A 33 0.97 -10.60 4.50
C SER A 33 0.79 -11.08 5.94
N ALA A 34 1.85 -11.09 6.77
CA ALA A 34 1.71 -11.43 8.18
C ALA A 34 0.86 -10.39 8.93
N ALA A 35 1.07 -9.10 8.66
CA ALA A 35 0.28 -8.04 9.31
C ALA A 35 -1.21 -8.13 8.99
N GLU A 36 -1.56 -8.58 7.78
CA GLU A 36 -2.94 -8.87 7.37
C GLU A 36 -3.46 -10.15 8.03
N ALA A 37 -2.69 -11.24 7.98
CA ALA A 37 -3.09 -12.54 8.52
C ALA A 37 -3.28 -12.54 10.05
N THR A 38 -2.56 -11.69 10.79
CA THR A 38 -2.71 -11.56 12.25
C THR A 38 -3.81 -10.58 12.66
N GLY A 39 -4.45 -9.90 11.71
CA GLY A 39 -5.47 -8.88 12.00
C GLY A 39 -4.91 -7.55 12.50
N CYS A 40 -3.58 -7.34 12.49
CA CYS A 40 -3.02 -6.01 12.74
C CYS A 40 -3.53 -5.02 11.67
N VAL A 41 -3.60 -5.48 10.43
CA VAL A 41 -4.15 -4.76 9.28
C VAL A 41 -5.50 -5.38 8.97
N SER A 42 -6.58 -4.76 9.45
CA SER A 42 -7.94 -5.23 9.23
C SER A 42 -8.93 -4.07 9.24
N PRO A 43 -10.15 -4.26 8.71
CA PRO A 43 -11.19 -3.23 8.76
C PRO A 43 -11.45 -2.71 10.18
N GLU A 44 -11.34 -3.57 11.19
CA GLU A 44 -11.52 -3.24 12.61
C GLU A 44 -10.42 -2.30 13.14
N THR A 45 -9.19 -2.40 12.61
CA THR A 45 -8.10 -1.46 12.91
C THR A 45 -8.07 -0.27 11.95
N GLY A 46 -9.11 -0.13 11.13
CA GLY A 46 -9.28 0.93 10.15
C GLY A 46 -8.36 0.81 8.94
N TRP A 47 -7.89 -0.40 8.62
CA TRP A 47 -7.07 -0.74 7.45
C TRP A 47 -7.75 -1.82 6.60
N THR A 48 -8.29 -1.46 5.43
CA THR A 48 -8.75 -2.48 4.47
C THR A 48 -7.72 -2.61 3.35
N PRO A 49 -7.06 -3.77 3.16
CA PRO A 49 -6.16 -3.99 2.04
C PRO A 49 -6.88 -3.87 0.70
N CYS A 50 -6.22 -3.22 -0.25
CA CYS A 50 -6.68 -3.09 -1.63
C CYS A 50 -5.48 -2.88 -2.57
N HIS A 51 -4.47 -3.76 -2.48
CA HIS A 51 -3.20 -3.59 -3.20
C HIS A 51 -3.44 -3.50 -4.71
N LEU A 52 -2.89 -2.47 -5.33
CA LEU A 52 -2.97 -2.29 -6.77
C LEU A 52 -1.80 -3.03 -7.41
N ILE A 53 -2.06 -3.84 -8.42
CA ILE A 53 -1.02 -4.47 -9.24
C ILE A 53 -1.21 -4.16 -10.71
N SER A 54 -0.11 -4.20 -11.45
CA SER A 54 -0.12 -4.15 -12.91
C SER A 54 0.61 -5.36 -13.46
N ARG A 55 0.02 -6.03 -14.45
CA ARG A 55 0.61 -7.15 -15.19
C ARG A 55 0.83 -6.80 -16.65
N ARG A 56 1.94 -7.28 -17.22
CA ARG A 56 2.19 -7.26 -18.67
C ARG A 56 1.26 -8.23 -19.40
N SER A 57 1.28 -8.19 -20.72
CA SER A 57 0.46 -9.08 -21.57
C SER A 57 0.78 -10.57 -21.39
N ASP A 58 1.99 -10.91 -20.95
CA ASP A 58 2.42 -12.28 -20.64
C ASP A 58 2.05 -12.73 -19.21
N GLY A 59 1.34 -11.89 -18.45
CA GLY A 59 0.92 -12.16 -17.07
C GLY A 59 1.96 -11.80 -16.00
N THR A 60 3.17 -11.42 -16.39
CA THR A 60 4.23 -11.04 -15.44
C THR A 60 3.90 -9.76 -14.70
N LEU A 61 4.19 -9.73 -13.40
CA LEU A 61 3.99 -8.55 -12.57
C LEU A 61 4.94 -7.42 -13.01
N ALA A 62 4.38 -6.29 -13.43
CA ALA A 62 5.10 -5.12 -13.92
C ALA A 62 5.25 -4.03 -12.85
N GLY A 63 4.26 -3.92 -11.96
CA GLY A 63 4.29 -2.96 -10.87
C GLY A 63 3.26 -3.27 -9.79
N ALA A 64 3.46 -2.69 -8.61
CA ALA A 64 2.58 -2.85 -7.46
C ALA A 64 2.58 -1.63 -6.54
N LEU A 65 1.47 -1.43 -5.83
CA LEU A 65 1.31 -0.50 -4.72
C LEU A 65 0.80 -1.27 -3.50
N PRO A 66 1.51 -1.29 -2.35
CA PRO A 66 0.89 -1.64 -1.09
C PRO A 66 -0.11 -0.54 -0.75
N LEU A 67 -1.40 -0.80 -0.99
CA LEU A 67 -2.46 0.20 -0.95
C LEU A 67 -3.56 -0.26 0.02
N TYR A 68 -4.05 0.67 0.82
CA TYR A 68 -5.06 0.42 1.84
C TYR A 68 -6.13 1.50 1.81
N ARG A 69 -7.38 1.10 2.01
CA ARG A 69 -8.48 2.01 2.31
C ARG A 69 -8.54 2.22 3.82
N LYS A 70 -8.43 3.48 4.25
CA LYS A 70 -8.34 3.90 5.65
C LYS A 70 -9.58 4.65 6.09
N THR A 71 -10.08 4.34 7.29
CA THR A 71 -11.22 5.02 7.93
C THR A 71 -10.79 6.06 8.97
N HIS A 72 -9.51 6.10 9.32
CA HIS A 72 -8.85 7.09 10.18
C HIS A 72 -7.34 7.10 9.93
N SER A 73 -6.62 8.14 10.35
CA SER A 73 -5.17 8.26 10.11
C SER A 73 -4.23 7.53 11.08
N TRP A 74 -4.77 6.81 12.08
CA TRP A 74 -3.92 6.06 13.02
C TRP A 74 -3.11 4.97 12.30
N GLY A 75 -1.84 4.84 12.72
CA GLY A 75 -0.90 3.83 12.23
C GLY A 75 -0.19 4.17 10.92
N GLU A 76 -0.57 5.26 10.24
CA GLU A 76 0.04 5.67 8.97
C GLU A 76 1.37 6.42 9.15
N PHE A 77 1.57 7.01 10.34
CA PHE A 77 2.66 7.95 10.64
C PHE A 77 2.70 9.16 9.70
N VAL A 78 1.56 9.49 9.08
CA VAL A 78 1.30 10.72 8.33
C VAL A 78 0.31 11.55 9.14
N PHE A 79 0.73 12.73 9.61
CA PHE A 79 -0.06 13.58 10.50
C PHE A 79 -0.98 14.52 9.71
N ASP A 80 -2.01 13.98 9.08
CA ASP A 80 -2.94 14.71 8.21
C ASP A 80 -4.25 15.15 8.91
N TRP A 81 -4.28 15.17 10.24
CA TRP A 81 -5.42 15.59 11.05
C TRP A 81 -5.98 16.97 10.65
N GLY A 82 -5.10 17.90 10.27
CA GLY A 82 -5.50 19.22 9.79
C GLY A 82 -6.33 19.17 8.50
N TRP A 83 -6.04 18.22 7.60
CA TRP A 83 -6.80 18.02 6.38
C TRP A 83 -8.17 17.42 6.66
N ALA A 84 -8.23 16.40 7.53
CA ALA A 84 -9.50 15.81 7.97
C ALA A 84 -10.43 16.88 8.58
N GLN A 85 -9.91 17.72 9.48
CA GLN A 85 -10.67 18.82 10.08
C GLN A 85 -11.11 19.88 9.05
N ALA A 86 -10.28 20.17 8.05
CA ALA A 86 -10.64 21.13 7.01
C ALA A 86 -11.81 20.61 6.14
N TYR A 87 -11.79 19.34 5.77
CA TYR A 87 -12.88 18.68 5.05
C TYR A 87 -14.17 18.67 5.86
N GLU A 88 -14.09 18.32 7.15
CA GLU A 88 -15.24 18.36 8.06
C GLU A 88 -15.85 19.77 8.16
N ARG A 89 -15.02 20.80 8.35
CA ARG A 89 -15.48 22.21 8.36
C ARG A 89 -16.12 22.64 7.04
N ALA A 90 -15.73 22.03 5.93
CA ALA A 90 -16.32 22.26 4.61
C ALA A 90 -17.56 21.37 4.33
N GLY A 91 -17.97 20.51 5.27
CA GLY A 91 -19.08 19.57 5.08
C GLY A 91 -18.77 18.42 4.12
N LEU A 92 -17.49 18.12 3.89
CA LEU A 92 -17.01 17.07 2.99
C LEU A 92 -16.48 15.86 3.77
N SER A 93 -16.52 14.69 3.15
CA SER A 93 -15.96 13.46 3.72
C SER A 93 -14.48 13.34 3.38
N TYR A 94 -13.62 13.29 4.40
CA TYR A 94 -12.18 12.99 4.24
C TYR A 94 -11.91 11.48 4.21
N TYR A 95 -12.68 10.71 4.97
CA TYR A 95 -12.61 9.25 5.03
C TYR A 95 -13.85 8.63 4.34
N PRO A 96 -13.75 7.41 3.80
CA PRO A 96 -12.51 6.65 3.68
C PRO A 96 -11.55 7.26 2.64
N LYS A 97 -10.25 7.14 2.89
CA LYS A 97 -9.20 7.57 1.96
C LYS A 97 -8.35 6.38 1.51
N LEU A 98 -7.62 6.53 0.40
CA LEU A 98 -6.61 5.57 -0.02
C LEU A 98 -5.23 6.03 0.42
N VAL A 99 -4.44 5.12 0.96
CA VAL A 99 -3.07 5.37 1.39
C VAL A 99 -2.18 4.25 0.93
N SER A 100 -1.10 4.60 0.22
CA SER A 100 -0.01 3.65 -0.01
C SER A 100 1.05 3.80 1.07
N ALA A 101 1.16 2.78 1.92
CA ALA A 101 2.03 2.80 3.09
C ALA A 101 2.47 1.39 3.48
N VAL A 102 3.46 1.33 4.39
CA VAL A 102 3.71 0.14 5.20
C VAL A 102 2.97 0.37 6.53
N PRO A 103 1.98 -0.45 6.90
CA PRO A 103 1.21 -0.26 8.12
C PRO A 103 2.10 -0.29 9.38
N PHE A 104 1.81 0.59 10.33
CA PHE A 104 2.43 0.64 11.65
C PHE A 104 3.98 0.75 11.66
N THR A 105 4.57 1.23 10.56
CA THR A 105 6.02 1.24 10.37
C THR A 105 6.50 2.64 9.99
N PRO A 106 7.16 3.39 10.89
CA PRO A 106 7.69 4.73 10.62
C PRO A 106 9.03 4.67 9.88
N ALA A 107 9.13 3.85 8.82
CA ALA A 107 10.31 3.73 7.99
C ALA A 107 10.04 4.30 6.59
N ALA A 108 11.00 5.09 6.10
CA ALA A 108 11.00 5.51 4.72
C ALA A 108 11.15 4.29 3.81
N SER A 109 10.33 4.20 2.77
CA SER A 109 10.52 3.21 1.70
C SER A 109 9.83 3.70 0.43
N ARG A 110 10.08 3.01 -0.69
CA ARG A 110 9.36 3.28 -1.93
C ARG A 110 7.92 2.82 -1.78
N ARG A 111 6.97 3.56 -2.36
CA ARG A 111 5.55 3.20 -2.33
C ARG A 111 5.07 2.66 -3.68
N LEU A 112 5.72 3.06 -4.77
CA LEU A 112 5.57 2.49 -6.10
C LEU A 112 6.67 1.46 -6.37
N LEU A 113 6.27 0.20 -6.53
CA LEU A 113 7.16 -0.90 -6.86
C LEU A 113 7.06 -1.16 -8.35
N LEU A 114 8.18 -1.05 -9.08
CA LEU A 114 8.24 -1.25 -10.53
C LEU A 114 9.28 -2.31 -10.86
N ALA A 115 9.01 -3.10 -11.89
CA ALA A 115 9.95 -4.11 -12.38
C ALA A 115 11.16 -3.44 -13.03
N ASP A 116 10.92 -2.34 -13.75
CA ASP A 116 11.97 -1.45 -14.23
C ASP A 116 12.22 -0.35 -13.20
N ARG A 117 13.42 -0.34 -12.63
CA ARG A 117 13.80 0.56 -11.54
C ARG A 117 14.31 1.91 -12.04
N ASP A 118 14.55 2.05 -13.35
CA ASP A 118 15.06 3.27 -13.97
C ASP A 118 13.94 4.20 -14.46
N ASP A 119 12.69 3.73 -14.45
CA ASP A 119 11.48 4.51 -14.81
C ASP A 119 11.11 5.62 -13.79
N ARG A 120 12.04 5.94 -12.86
CA ARG A 120 11.85 6.90 -11.77
C ARG A 120 12.01 8.36 -12.19
N ASP A 121 12.57 8.62 -13.37
CA ASP A 121 12.86 9.99 -13.82
C ASP A 121 11.61 10.74 -14.35
N THR A 122 10.46 10.07 -14.43
CA THR A 122 9.23 10.65 -15.01
C THR A 122 8.13 10.93 -13.99
N ALA A 123 8.35 10.65 -12.71
CA ALA A 123 7.31 10.71 -11.68
C ALA A 123 7.75 11.50 -10.43
N LEU A 124 8.17 12.76 -10.62
CA LEU A 124 8.15 13.82 -9.60
C LEU A 124 7.77 15.16 -10.23
#